data_AF-A0A242BG96-F1
#
_entry.id   AF-A0A242BG96-F1
#
_cell.length_a   1.000
_cell.length_b   1.000
_cell.length_c   1.000
_cell.angle_alpha   90.00
_cell.angle_beta   90.00
_cell.angle_gamma   90.00
#
_symmetry.space_group_name_H-M   'P 1'
#
loop_
_entity.id
_entity.type
_entity.pdbx_description
1 polymer ?
#
loop_
_entity_poly.entity_id
_entity_poly.type
_entity_poly.pdbx_seq_one_letter_code
_entity_poly.pdbx_strand_id
1 'polypeptide(L)'
;MLQWIKLYWLYEETIFSTKANGFLYFLTKIPLIGKHLPQDLYGQYGLKKMLFALIGSFRLILPFFTKMIWLLFYYAVTLLAYHGWDALFSSFGQFEEGIMIAGFYTWLVVVAIAGNFFSLFSFTLDQKAIEFTDYFMVSKRQYLRMNLFFKTIQSIIYYLPAFLLYSFFAGNSWLTLVGIFGAGFACLTAASLIRWGFQKQWGRGWRIGWRLAVSILTLVSLYSLLLQQIIPTTTFGLGLCTFFLIAGTGCFYYLKHFAQENDFFLYSVEKSYQQFSELETISADSNQYLNEGIEMQKKLSLDQEKPLTHLQGTEYLNGLLFQRYRKLLRKKLLNRVGIVSILFLGLILLSFLKIVPYPNEEDLTALLPALFLVMYLVHWEKQSSKWFLLTVTSPCFTILFIGRKKRSSVGLITVLSNQCFTTESLREVFLAASYYGTC
;
A
#
# COMPACT_ATOMS: atom_id res chain seq x y z
N MET A 1 -36.53 0.11 3.72
CA MET A 1 -35.34 -0.01 4.59
C MET A 1 -34.89 -1.46 4.80
N LEU A 2 -35.78 -2.39 5.21
CA LEU A 2 -35.40 -3.80 5.44
C LEU A 2 -34.72 -4.48 4.24
N GLN A 3 -35.18 -4.19 3.01
CA GLN A 3 -34.56 -4.67 1.78
C GLN A 3 -33.12 -4.17 1.58
N TRP A 4 -32.82 -2.93 2.01
CA TRP A 4 -31.47 -2.38 1.89
C TRP A 4 -30.51 -3.03 2.88
N ILE A 5 -30.98 -3.39 4.08
CA ILE A 5 -30.19 -4.12 5.07
C ILE A 5 -29.83 -5.51 4.54
N LYS A 6 -30.80 -6.25 4.00
CA LYS A 6 -30.55 -7.58 3.39
C LYS A 6 -29.55 -7.49 2.24
N LEU A 7 -29.71 -6.49 1.36
CA LEU A 7 -28.83 -6.29 0.22
C LEU A 7 -27.40 -5.89 0.64
N TYR A 8 -27.26 -5.02 1.64
CA TYR A 8 -25.96 -4.63 2.17
C TYR A 8 -25.25 -5.80 2.87
N TRP A 9 -26.00 -6.63 3.60
CA TRP A 9 -25.46 -7.84 4.20
C TRP A 9 -24.92 -8.81 3.14
N LEU A 10 -25.69 -9.05 2.07
CA LEU A 10 -25.26 -9.88 0.94
C LEU A 10 -24.01 -9.30 0.26
N TYR A 11 -23.94 -7.97 0.12
CA TYR A 11 -22.76 -7.29 -0.43
C TYR A 11 -21.50 -7.51 0.43
N GLU A 12 -21.60 -7.39 1.75
CA GLU A 12 -20.46 -7.61 2.65
C GLU A 12 -20.06 -9.10 2.72
N GLU A 13 -21.04 -10.01 2.72
CA GLU A 13 -20.81 -11.46 2.72
C GLU A 13 -20.08 -11.93 1.46
N THR A 14 -20.47 -11.42 0.29
CA THR A 14 -19.83 -11.76 -0.99
C THR A 14 -18.41 -11.24 -1.06
N ILE A 15 -18.18 -9.97 -0.71
CA ILE A 15 -16.82 -9.39 -0.66
C ILE A 15 -15.93 -10.16 0.31
N PHE A 16 -16.44 -10.48 1.49
CA PHE A 16 -15.67 -11.21 2.47
C PHE A 16 -15.34 -12.61 1.98
N SER A 17 -16.32 -13.33 1.42
CA SER A 17 -16.12 -14.69 0.91
C SER A 17 -15.06 -14.71 -0.18
N THR A 18 -15.06 -13.73 -1.10
CA THR A 18 -14.02 -13.59 -2.13
C THR A 18 -12.65 -13.30 -1.53
N LYS A 19 -12.55 -12.44 -0.51
CA LYS A 19 -11.28 -12.18 0.20
C LYS A 19 -10.79 -13.39 0.99
N ALA A 20 -11.67 -14.09 1.68
CA ALA A 20 -11.35 -15.29 2.44
C ALA A 20 -10.87 -16.40 1.51
N ASN A 21 -11.52 -16.59 0.36
CA ASN A 21 -11.07 -17.49 -0.69
C ASN A 21 -9.67 -17.11 -1.19
N GLY A 22 -9.44 -15.84 -1.52
CA GLY A 22 -8.12 -15.35 -1.91
C GLY A 22 -7.06 -15.61 -0.83
N PHE A 23 -7.36 -15.31 0.43
CA PHE A 23 -6.46 -15.56 1.56
C PHE A 23 -6.14 -17.04 1.74
N LEU A 24 -7.15 -17.92 1.69
CA LEU A 24 -6.98 -19.38 1.74
C LEU A 24 -6.12 -19.87 0.55
N TYR A 25 -6.33 -19.33 -0.64
CA TYR A 25 -5.50 -19.62 -1.82
C TYR A 25 -4.04 -19.18 -1.63
N PHE A 26 -3.80 -18.02 -1.02
CA PHE A 26 -2.44 -17.58 -0.72
C PHE A 26 -1.76 -18.47 0.32
N LEU A 27 -2.49 -18.88 1.38
CA LEU A 27 -1.96 -19.76 2.42
C LEU A 27 -1.54 -21.13 1.88
N THR A 28 -2.30 -21.72 0.96
CA THR A 28 -1.94 -23.02 0.35
C THR A 28 -0.70 -22.93 -0.55
N LYS A 29 -0.34 -21.73 -1.02
CA LYS A 29 0.83 -21.50 -1.89
C LYS A 29 2.13 -21.27 -1.12
N ILE A 30 2.08 -21.11 0.21
CA ILE A 30 3.27 -20.93 1.05
C ILE A 30 3.99 -22.29 1.19
N PRO A 31 5.27 -22.42 0.82
CA PRO A 31 5.96 -23.72 0.74
C PRO A 31 6.09 -24.46 2.09
N LEU A 32 6.04 -23.75 3.22
CA LEU A 32 6.07 -24.31 4.58
C LEU A 32 4.68 -24.69 5.10
N ILE A 33 3.70 -23.81 4.95
CA ILE A 33 2.35 -23.96 5.53
C ILE A 33 1.42 -24.75 4.60
N GLY A 34 1.57 -24.56 3.29
CA GLY A 34 0.72 -25.11 2.25
C GLY A 34 0.72 -26.64 2.17
N LYS A 35 1.80 -27.30 2.60
CA LYS A 35 1.88 -28.78 2.63
C LYS A 35 1.03 -29.42 3.75
N HIS A 36 0.70 -28.66 4.79
CA HIS A 36 -0.08 -29.14 5.93
C HIS A 36 -1.58 -28.78 5.84
N LEU A 37 -1.98 -28.02 4.82
CA LEU A 37 -3.36 -27.58 4.62
C LEU A 37 -4.12 -28.59 3.75
N PRO A 38 -5.27 -29.14 4.19
CA PRO A 38 -6.07 -30.06 3.39
C PRO A 38 -6.59 -29.42 2.10
N GLN A 39 -6.62 -30.18 1.01
CA GLN A 39 -7.05 -29.70 -0.31
C GLN A 39 -8.52 -29.22 -0.34
N ASP A 40 -9.35 -29.72 0.57
CA ASP A 40 -10.78 -29.39 0.69
C ASP A 40 -11.08 -28.10 1.48
N LEU A 41 -10.07 -27.38 1.97
CA LEU A 41 -10.24 -26.11 2.69
C LEU A 41 -11.08 -25.09 1.94
N TYR A 42 -11.05 -25.12 0.61
CA TYR A 42 -11.84 -24.24 -0.24
C TYR A 42 -13.34 -24.58 -0.27
N GLY A 43 -13.70 -25.85 -0.03
CA GLY A 43 -15.10 -26.31 -0.04
C GLY A 43 -15.82 -26.17 1.30
N GLN A 44 -15.08 -25.95 2.39
CA GLN A 44 -15.65 -25.88 3.74
C GLN A 44 -16.35 -24.54 4.00
N TYR A 45 -17.65 -24.48 3.69
CA TYR A 45 -18.51 -23.33 3.98
C TYR A 45 -18.52 -22.96 5.48
N GLY A 46 -18.39 -23.93 6.38
CA GLY A 46 -18.33 -23.71 7.83
C GLY A 46 -17.14 -22.84 8.26
N LEU A 47 -15.94 -23.12 7.76
CA LEU A 47 -14.74 -22.32 8.06
C LEU A 47 -14.85 -20.89 7.54
N LYS A 48 -15.38 -20.71 6.33
CA LYS A 48 -15.59 -19.36 5.75
C LYS A 48 -16.60 -18.56 6.58
N LYS A 49 -17.68 -19.19 7.03
CA LYS A 49 -18.71 -18.56 7.87
C LYS A 49 -18.16 -18.21 9.25
N MET A 50 -17.34 -19.08 9.85
CA MET A 50 -16.65 -18.78 11.11
C MET A 50 -15.67 -17.60 10.97
N LEU A 51 -14.84 -17.62 9.92
CA LEU A 51 -13.92 -16.51 9.61
C LEU A 51 -14.69 -15.20 9.36
N PHE A 52 -15.82 -15.27 8.64
CA PHE A 52 -16.70 -14.13 8.42
C PHE A 52 -17.22 -13.56 9.74
N ALA A 53 -17.72 -14.41 10.64
CA ALA A 53 -18.22 -13.98 11.93
C ALA A 53 -17.11 -13.35 12.78
N LEU A 54 -15.93 -13.98 12.85
CA LEU A 54 -14.81 -13.50 13.65
C LEU A 54 -14.23 -12.20 13.12
N ILE A 55 -13.83 -12.15 11.84
CA ILE A 55 -13.26 -10.95 11.22
C ILE A 55 -14.32 -9.86 11.08
N GLY A 56 -15.58 -10.23 10.78
CA GLY A 56 -16.71 -9.31 10.76
C GLY A 56 -16.90 -8.61 12.10
N SER A 57 -16.80 -9.35 13.22
CA SER A 57 -16.86 -8.77 14.57
C SER A 57 -15.74 -7.76 14.81
N PHE A 58 -14.49 -8.12 14.49
CA PHE A 58 -13.36 -7.18 14.61
C PHE A 58 -13.54 -5.96 13.70
N ARG A 59 -14.04 -6.12 12.48
CA ARG A 59 -14.28 -5.02 11.54
C ARG A 59 -15.37 -4.06 12.01
N LEU A 60 -16.33 -4.53 12.80
CA LEU A 60 -17.33 -3.68 13.44
C LEU A 60 -16.75 -2.92 14.64
N ILE A 61 -15.89 -3.57 15.43
CA ILE A 61 -15.39 -3.04 16.70
C ILE A 61 -14.18 -2.10 16.51
N LEU A 62 -13.22 -2.47 15.64
CA LEU A 62 -11.99 -1.71 15.43
C LEU A 62 -12.20 -0.24 15.05
N PRO A 63 -13.16 0.13 14.17
CA PRO A 63 -13.42 1.52 13.83
C PRO A 63 -13.66 2.40 15.06
N PHE A 64 -14.42 1.92 16.06
CA PHE A 64 -14.68 2.67 17.29
C PHE A 64 -13.38 3.02 18.02
N PHE A 65 -12.51 2.02 18.25
CA PHE A 65 -11.22 2.23 18.89
C PHE A 65 -10.32 3.16 18.09
N THR A 66 -10.27 3.03 16.77
CA THR A 66 -9.46 3.93 15.95
C THR A 66 -9.92 5.37 16.08
N LYS A 67 -11.23 5.65 16.12
CA LYS A 67 -11.75 7.02 16.29
C LYS A 67 -11.41 7.59 17.67
N MET A 68 -11.45 6.76 18.71
CA MET A 68 -11.02 7.15 20.05
C MET A 68 -9.52 7.44 20.14
N ILE A 69 -8.68 6.65 19.47
CA ILE A 69 -7.23 6.90 19.40
C ILE A 69 -6.95 8.22 18.68
N TRP A 70 -7.62 8.47 17.55
CA TRP A 70 -7.51 9.74 16.84
C TRP A 70 -7.91 10.91 17.73
N LEU A 71 -8.97 10.76 18.50
CA LEU A 71 -9.42 11.78 19.45
C LEU A 71 -8.35 12.07 20.52
N LEU A 72 -7.76 11.04 21.12
CA LEU A 72 -6.69 11.22 22.11
C LEU A 72 -5.44 11.87 21.49
N PHE A 73 -5.12 11.51 20.25
CA PHE A 73 -4.05 12.13 19.49
C PHE A 73 -4.28 13.63 19.30
N TYR A 74 -5.48 14.06 18.89
CA TYR A 74 -5.76 15.49 18.72
C TYR A 74 -5.77 16.24 20.06
N TYR A 75 -6.27 15.64 21.13
CA TYR A 75 -6.13 16.22 22.47
C TYR A 75 -4.65 16.42 22.85
N ALA A 76 -3.79 15.42 22.63
CA ALA A 76 -2.36 15.55 22.89
C ALA A 76 -1.71 16.67 22.04
N VAL A 77 -2.10 16.80 20.77
CA VAL A 77 -1.64 17.89 19.89
C VAL A 77 -2.07 19.25 20.44
N THR A 78 -3.30 19.37 20.96
CA THR A 78 -3.78 20.62 21.54
C THR A 78 -3.07 20.97 22.84
N LEU A 79 -2.81 19.97 23.68
CA LEU A 79 -2.08 20.16 24.93
C LEU A 79 -0.65 20.64 24.64
N LEU A 80 0.03 20.03 23.67
CA LEU A 80 1.36 20.47 23.23
C LEU A 80 1.34 21.89 22.65
N ALA A 81 0.29 22.27 21.92
CA ALA A 81 0.17 23.60 21.36
C ALA A 81 -0.02 24.69 22.43
N TYR A 82 -0.72 24.40 23.52
CA TYR A 82 -1.00 25.35 24.60
C TYR A 82 0.11 25.42 25.65
N HIS A 83 0.59 24.26 26.11
CA HIS A 83 1.49 24.15 27.26
C HIS A 83 2.91 23.67 26.91
N GLY A 84 3.19 23.40 25.63
CA GLY A 84 4.51 22.96 25.17
C GLY A 84 4.81 21.48 25.49
N TRP A 85 6.07 21.08 25.25
CA TRP A 85 6.52 19.69 25.38
C TRP A 85 6.55 19.18 26.84
N ASP A 86 6.83 20.05 27.80
CA ASP A 86 7.04 19.67 29.20
C ASP A 86 5.73 19.28 29.90
N ALA A 87 4.60 19.78 29.39
CA ALA A 87 3.27 19.51 29.92
C ALA A 87 2.69 18.16 29.44
N LEU A 88 3.22 17.58 28.36
CA LEU A 88 2.69 16.33 27.81
C LEU A 88 2.75 15.20 28.83
N PHE A 89 3.79 15.12 29.67
CA PHE A 89 3.93 14.02 30.63
C PHE A 89 3.47 14.38 32.04
N SER A 90 3.35 15.67 32.37
CA SER A 90 3.00 16.16 33.71
C SER A 90 1.50 16.47 33.87
N SER A 91 0.80 16.83 32.79
CA SER A 91 -0.58 17.34 32.84
C SER A 91 -1.65 16.35 32.35
N PHE A 92 -1.32 15.07 32.09
CA PHE A 92 -2.28 14.04 31.62
C PHE A 92 -3.47 13.78 32.57
N GLY A 93 -3.49 14.38 33.77
CA GLY A 93 -4.57 14.27 34.75
C GLY A 93 -5.47 15.51 34.90
N GLN A 94 -5.11 16.66 34.31
CA GLN A 94 -5.88 17.90 34.44
C GLN A 94 -6.56 18.24 33.12
N PHE A 95 -7.82 17.83 32.99
CA PHE A 95 -8.63 18.12 31.80
C PHE A 95 -9.13 19.57 31.84
N GLU A 96 -8.37 20.47 31.23
CA GLU A 96 -8.83 21.84 31.00
C GLU A 96 -9.90 21.89 29.91
N GLU A 97 -11.06 22.49 30.22
CA GLU A 97 -12.21 22.59 29.31
C GLU A 97 -11.86 23.28 27.99
N GLY A 98 -11.09 24.37 28.02
CA GLY A 98 -10.73 25.13 26.81
C GLY A 98 -9.87 24.34 25.82
N ILE A 99 -8.87 23.60 26.33
CA ILE A 99 -7.98 22.75 25.52
C ILE A 99 -8.76 21.59 24.92
N MET A 100 -9.65 21.00 25.71
CA MET A 100 -10.58 19.99 25.23
C MET A 100 -11.43 20.58 24.08
N ILE A 101 -12.14 21.68 24.29
CA ILE A 101 -12.99 22.23 23.22
C ILE A 101 -12.18 22.50 21.94
N ALA A 102 -10.97 23.08 22.04
CA ALA A 102 -10.10 23.29 20.87
C ALA A 102 -9.69 21.97 20.17
N GLY A 103 -9.38 20.91 20.93
CA GLY A 103 -9.06 19.60 20.38
C GLY A 103 -10.22 18.92 19.70
N PHE A 104 -11.43 19.08 20.24
CA PHE A 104 -12.65 18.61 19.60
C PHE A 104 -12.81 19.21 18.20
N TYR A 105 -12.73 20.54 18.08
CA TYR A 105 -12.97 21.21 16.80
C TYR A 105 -11.91 20.86 15.76
N THR A 106 -10.66 20.76 16.19
CA THR A 106 -9.56 20.38 15.29
C THR A 106 -9.76 18.94 14.79
N TRP A 107 -10.09 18.01 15.69
CA TRP A 107 -10.42 16.64 15.32
C TRP A 107 -11.67 16.55 14.42
N LEU A 108 -12.71 17.33 14.72
CA LEU A 108 -13.93 17.39 13.95
C LEU A 108 -13.66 17.88 12.52
N VAL A 109 -12.88 18.94 12.34
CA VAL A 109 -12.56 19.47 10.99
C VAL A 109 -11.67 18.49 10.22
N VAL A 110 -10.60 17.98 10.83
CA VAL A 110 -9.60 17.18 10.11
C VAL A 110 -10.06 15.74 9.88
N VAL A 111 -10.63 15.09 10.89
CA VAL A 111 -10.98 13.66 10.81
C VAL A 111 -12.44 13.46 10.43
N ALA A 112 -13.37 14.12 11.14
CA ALA A 112 -14.79 13.88 10.93
C ALA A 112 -15.32 14.57 9.65
N ILE A 113 -14.91 15.81 9.36
CA ILE A 113 -15.35 16.51 8.16
C ILE A 113 -14.45 16.14 6.97
N ALA A 114 -13.17 16.48 7.00
CA ALA A 114 -12.31 16.28 5.83
C ALA A 114 -12.13 14.79 5.50
N GLY A 115 -11.92 13.92 6.50
CA GLY A 115 -11.83 12.47 6.28
C GLY A 115 -13.08 11.88 5.60
N ASN A 116 -14.27 12.18 6.13
CA ASN A 116 -15.53 11.70 5.53
C ASN A 116 -15.79 12.34 4.17
N PHE A 117 -15.49 13.64 4.02
CA PHE A 117 -15.63 14.36 2.76
C PHE A 117 -14.77 13.72 1.67
N PHE A 118 -13.46 13.55 1.91
CA PHE A 118 -12.56 12.95 0.93
C PHE A 118 -12.93 11.51 0.59
N SER A 119 -13.39 10.72 1.57
CA SER A 119 -13.81 9.32 1.35
C SER A 119 -14.98 9.18 0.38
N LEU A 120 -15.91 10.16 0.36
CA LEU A 120 -17.08 10.16 -0.51
C LEU A 120 -16.91 11.05 -1.74
N PHE A 121 -16.08 12.09 -1.68
CA PHE A 121 -15.84 12.99 -2.81
C PHE A 121 -14.84 12.39 -3.81
N SER A 122 -14.01 11.45 -3.35
CA SER A 122 -13.18 10.63 -4.23
C SER A 122 -13.96 9.50 -4.91
N PHE A 123 -15.29 9.39 -4.71
CA PHE A 123 -16.11 8.25 -5.10
C PHE A 123 -15.71 7.67 -6.46
N THR A 124 -15.00 6.55 -6.37
CA THR A 124 -14.83 5.58 -7.43
C THR A 124 -15.45 4.29 -6.94
N LEU A 125 -16.14 3.62 -7.87
CA LEU A 125 -16.73 2.33 -7.59
C LEU A 125 -15.58 1.32 -7.56
N ASP A 126 -15.38 0.70 -6.40
CA ASP A 126 -14.46 -0.44 -6.29
C ASP A 126 -14.90 -1.51 -7.31
N GLN A 127 -13.95 -2.20 -7.92
CA GLN A 127 -14.23 -3.23 -8.93
C GLN A 127 -15.25 -4.27 -8.40
N LYS A 128 -15.15 -4.59 -7.11
CA LYS A 128 -16.07 -5.50 -6.40
C LYS A 128 -17.51 -5.00 -6.34
N ALA A 129 -17.70 -3.68 -6.28
CA ALA A 129 -19.04 -3.09 -6.32
C ALA A 129 -19.68 -3.23 -7.71
N ILE A 130 -18.88 -3.12 -8.76
CA ILE A 130 -19.31 -3.29 -10.14
C ILE A 130 -19.68 -4.75 -10.37
N GLU A 131 -18.75 -5.67 -10.08
CA GLU A 131 -18.97 -7.12 -10.17
C GLU A 131 -20.19 -7.58 -9.37
N PHE A 132 -20.38 -7.08 -8.14
CA PHE A 132 -21.57 -7.40 -7.35
C PHE A 132 -22.87 -6.92 -8.01
N THR A 133 -22.87 -5.70 -8.54
CA THR A 133 -24.06 -5.13 -9.20
C THR A 133 -24.43 -5.95 -10.43
N ASP A 134 -23.42 -6.38 -11.20
CA ASP A 134 -23.60 -7.15 -12.43
C ASP A 134 -23.98 -8.61 -12.15
N TYR A 135 -23.33 -9.28 -11.21
CA TYR A 135 -23.60 -10.68 -10.87
C TYR A 135 -24.98 -10.89 -10.22
N PHE A 136 -25.39 -9.97 -9.34
CA PHE A 136 -26.67 -10.08 -8.64
C PHE A 136 -27.80 -9.29 -9.31
N MET A 137 -27.55 -8.73 -10.51
CA MET A 137 -28.51 -7.94 -11.29
C MET A 137 -29.20 -6.85 -10.44
N VAL A 138 -28.43 -6.22 -9.55
CA VAL A 138 -28.95 -5.21 -8.63
C VAL A 138 -29.14 -3.91 -9.39
N SER A 139 -30.28 -3.24 -9.18
CA SER A 139 -30.47 -1.94 -9.82
C SER A 139 -29.41 -0.93 -9.34
N LYS A 140 -28.71 -0.30 -10.29
CA LYS A 140 -27.62 0.69 -10.05
C LYS A 140 -28.05 1.78 -9.09
N ARG A 141 -29.27 2.29 -9.28
CA ARG A 141 -29.96 3.23 -8.40
C ARG A 141 -30.05 2.75 -6.95
N GLN A 142 -30.51 1.51 -6.75
CA GLN A 142 -30.67 0.94 -5.41
C GLN A 142 -29.32 0.76 -4.73
N TYR A 143 -28.29 0.31 -5.46
CA TYR A 143 -26.93 0.19 -4.93
C TYR A 143 -26.37 1.54 -4.48
N LEU A 144 -26.47 2.59 -5.30
CA LEU A 144 -25.97 3.93 -4.95
C LEU A 144 -26.63 4.51 -3.71
N ARG A 145 -27.96 4.37 -3.60
CA ARG A 145 -28.73 4.86 -2.44
C ARG A 145 -28.39 4.07 -1.18
N MET A 146 -28.34 2.75 -1.30
CA MET A 146 -27.93 1.86 -0.21
C MET A 146 -26.53 2.21 0.30
N ASN A 147 -25.55 2.29 -0.60
CA ASN A 147 -24.15 2.56 -0.24
C ASN A 147 -24.00 3.92 0.43
N LEU A 148 -24.64 4.97 -0.10
CA LEU A 148 -24.66 6.29 0.53
C LEU A 148 -25.27 6.24 1.94
N PHE A 149 -26.43 5.61 2.08
CA PHE A 149 -27.12 5.47 3.36
C PHE A 149 -26.27 4.75 4.41
N PHE A 150 -25.72 3.58 4.08
CA PHE A 150 -24.88 2.82 5.00
C PHE A 150 -23.57 3.51 5.33
N LYS A 151 -22.89 4.14 4.36
CA LYS A 151 -21.67 4.92 4.66
C LYS A 151 -21.95 6.10 5.59
N THR A 152 -23.10 6.76 5.44
CA THR A 152 -23.49 7.90 6.28
C THR A 152 -23.83 7.43 7.70
N ILE A 153 -24.63 6.37 7.83
CA ILE A 153 -25.01 5.81 9.14
C ILE A 153 -23.81 5.21 9.85
N GLN A 154 -22.97 4.45 9.15
CA GLN A 154 -21.75 3.88 9.73
C GLN A 154 -20.81 4.97 10.22
N SER A 155 -20.65 6.06 9.47
CA SER A 155 -19.90 7.22 9.94
C SER A 155 -20.47 7.72 11.27
N ILE A 156 -21.76 8.05 11.32
CA ILE A 156 -22.39 8.56 12.55
C ILE A 156 -22.22 7.59 13.72
N ILE A 157 -22.50 6.29 13.51
CA ILE A 157 -22.41 5.27 14.55
C ILE A 157 -20.96 5.13 15.06
N TYR A 158 -19.97 5.03 14.17
CA TYR A 158 -18.57 4.82 14.57
C TYR A 158 -17.97 6.02 15.29
N TYR A 159 -18.41 7.24 14.98
CA TYR A 159 -17.96 8.45 15.69
C TYR A 159 -18.72 8.73 16.99
N LEU A 160 -19.92 8.17 17.18
CA LEU A 160 -20.79 8.49 18.31
C LEU A 160 -20.15 8.23 19.69
N PRO A 161 -19.50 7.08 19.96
CA PRO A 161 -18.85 6.86 21.25
C PRO A 161 -17.72 7.86 21.52
N ALA A 162 -16.96 8.23 20.49
CA ALA A 162 -15.90 9.22 20.60
C ALA A 162 -16.46 10.62 20.92
N PHE A 163 -17.56 11.02 20.27
CA PHE A 163 -18.24 12.29 20.57
C PHE A 163 -18.85 12.34 21.97
N LEU A 164 -19.39 11.23 22.47
CA LEU A 164 -19.94 11.14 23.82
C LEU A 164 -18.84 11.28 24.89
N LEU A 165 -17.72 10.56 24.71
CA LEU A 165 -16.60 10.66 25.64
C LEU A 165 -16.03 12.07 25.70
N TYR A 166 -15.86 12.71 24.55
CA TYR A 166 -15.35 14.06 24.50
C TYR A 166 -16.25 15.07 25.22
N SER A 167 -17.55 14.95 24.97
CA SER A 167 -18.56 15.79 25.61
C SER A 167 -18.59 15.60 27.12
N PHE A 168 -18.44 14.35 27.59
CA PHE A 168 -18.37 14.03 29.02
C PHE A 168 -17.15 14.68 29.67
N PHE A 169 -15.95 14.51 29.11
CA PHE A 169 -14.72 15.07 29.67
C PHE A 169 -14.63 16.61 29.54
N ALA A 170 -15.21 17.19 28.49
CA ALA A 170 -15.29 18.65 28.33
C ALA A 170 -16.42 19.28 29.16
N GLY A 171 -17.25 18.48 29.85
CA GLY A 171 -18.40 18.98 30.62
C GLY A 171 -19.51 19.59 29.76
N ASN A 172 -19.52 19.33 28.44
CA ASN A 172 -20.35 20.09 27.51
C ASN A 172 -21.14 19.21 26.53
N SER A 173 -22.45 19.09 26.78
CA SER A 173 -23.36 18.17 26.06
C SER A 173 -23.61 18.52 24.59
N TRP A 174 -23.51 19.80 24.20
CA TRP A 174 -23.78 20.21 22.81
C TRP A 174 -22.68 19.75 21.83
N LEU A 175 -21.46 19.46 22.30
CA LEU A 175 -20.36 18.96 21.47
C LEU A 175 -20.76 17.66 20.75
N THR A 176 -21.51 16.78 21.42
CA THR A 176 -21.98 15.53 20.79
C THR A 176 -22.89 15.81 19.60
N LEU A 177 -23.79 16.80 19.69
CA LEU A 177 -24.68 17.17 18.60
C LEU A 177 -23.91 17.74 17.41
N VAL A 178 -22.98 18.67 17.67
CA VAL A 178 -22.11 19.25 16.63
C VAL A 178 -21.32 18.17 15.91
N GLY A 179 -20.77 17.21 16.65
CA GLY A 179 -20.05 16.07 16.10
C GLY A 179 -20.90 15.19 15.18
N ILE A 180 -22.07 14.75 15.67
CA ILE A 180 -22.98 13.88 14.92
C ILE A 180 -23.44 14.56 13.62
N PHE A 181 -23.91 15.80 13.72
CA PHE A 181 -24.38 16.53 12.54
C PHE A 181 -23.24 16.90 11.60
N GLY A 182 -22.05 17.24 12.11
CA GLY A 182 -20.87 17.51 11.28
C GLY A 182 -20.41 16.29 10.49
N ALA A 183 -20.35 15.11 11.12
CA ALA A 183 -19.97 13.87 10.44
C ALA A 183 -20.98 13.46 9.35
N GLY A 184 -22.28 13.55 9.65
CA GLY A 184 -23.34 13.28 8.67
C GLY A 184 -23.35 14.29 7.53
N PHE A 185 -23.20 15.58 7.85
CA PHE A 185 -23.13 16.67 6.88
C PHE A 185 -21.98 16.48 5.89
N ALA A 186 -20.78 16.08 6.36
CA ALA A 186 -19.63 15.85 5.50
C ALA A 186 -19.87 14.75 4.45
N CYS A 187 -20.57 13.67 4.81
CA CYS A 187 -20.96 12.63 3.87
C CYS A 187 -21.98 13.14 2.84
N LEU A 188 -23.02 13.84 3.29
CA LEU A 188 -24.09 14.34 2.43
C LEU A 188 -23.61 15.45 1.47
N THR A 189 -22.73 16.34 1.93
CA THR A 189 -22.14 17.39 1.09
C THR A 189 -21.24 16.80 0.03
N ALA A 190 -20.36 15.86 0.38
CA ALA A 190 -19.49 15.20 -0.58
C ALA A 190 -20.29 14.48 -1.67
N ALA A 191 -21.35 13.74 -1.30
CA ALA A 191 -22.26 13.10 -2.25
C ALA A 191 -23.03 14.09 -3.13
N SER A 192 -23.48 15.21 -2.56
CA SER A 192 -24.20 16.25 -3.29
C SER A 192 -23.30 16.94 -4.30
N LEU A 193 -22.09 17.36 -3.88
CA LEU A 193 -21.15 18.11 -4.72
C LEU A 193 -20.63 17.28 -5.90
N ILE A 194 -20.37 15.98 -5.71
CA ILE A 194 -19.91 15.13 -6.83
C ILE A 194 -21.01 14.92 -7.86
N ARG A 195 -22.27 14.77 -7.43
CA ARG A 195 -23.44 14.64 -8.31
C ARG A 195 -23.78 15.96 -9.00
N TRP A 196 -23.61 17.08 -8.31
CA TRP A 196 -23.79 18.40 -8.89
C TRP A 196 -22.74 18.70 -9.95
N GLY A 197 -21.47 18.39 -9.66
CA GLY A 197 -20.40 18.49 -10.65
C GLY A 197 -20.59 17.59 -11.87
N PHE A 198 -21.23 16.43 -11.68
CA PHE A 198 -21.65 15.57 -12.80
C PHE A 198 -22.76 16.22 -13.64
N GLN A 199 -23.83 16.75 -13.02
CA GLN A 199 -24.93 17.42 -13.75
C GLN A 199 -24.46 18.62 -14.55
N LYS A 200 -23.50 19.39 -14.03
CA LYS A 200 -22.91 20.55 -14.71
C LYS A 200 -21.74 20.19 -15.61
N GLN A 201 -21.40 18.91 -15.73
CA GLN A 201 -20.30 18.38 -16.55
C GLN A 201 -18.97 19.10 -16.30
N TRP A 202 -18.68 19.42 -15.03
CA TRP A 202 -17.45 20.11 -14.68
C TRP A 202 -16.22 19.21 -14.81
N GLY A 203 -15.16 19.79 -15.36
CA GLY A 203 -13.89 19.10 -15.60
C GLY A 203 -13.11 18.77 -14.31
N ARG A 204 -11.96 18.11 -14.48
CA ARG A 204 -11.09 17.65 -13.37
C ARG A 204 -10.67 18.79 -12.42
N GLY A 205 -10.51 20.02 -12.94
CA GLY A 205 -10.14 21.21 -12.16
C GLY A 205 -11.11 21.56 -11.03
N TRP A 206 -12.43 21.40 -11.22
CA TRP A 206 -13.42 21.63 -10.16
C TRP A 206 -13.23 20.71 -8.97
N ARG A 207 -12.96 19.42 -9.23
CA ARG A 207 -12.70 18.44 -8.17
C ARG A 207 -11.43 18.75 -7.42
N ILE A 208 -10.39 19.19 -8.12
CA ILE A 208 -9.13 19.62 -7.48
C ILE A 208 -9.41 20.86 -6.63
N GLY A 209 -10.18 21.83 -7.13
CA GLY A 209 -10.56 23.03 -6.39
C GLY A 209 -11.24 22.73 -5.06
N TRP A 210 -12.25 21.84 -5.04
CA TRP A 210 -12.89 21.43 -3.78
C TRP A 210 -11.97 20.66 -2.85
N ARG A 211 -11.08 19.82 -3.39
CA ARG A 211 -10.09 19.13 -2.57
C ARG A 211 -9.15 20.13 -1.91
N LEU A 212 -8.65 21.10 -2.66
CA LEU A 212 -7.80 22.16 -2.16
C LEU A 212 -8.55 23.03 -1.14
N ALA A 213 -9.81 23.40 -1.39
CA ALA A 213 -10.61 24.19 -0.47
C ALA A 213 -10.77 23.49 0.90
N VAL A 214 -11.09 22.19 0.90
CA VAL A 214 -11.19 21.42 2.15
C VAL A 214 -9.82 21.24 2.81
N SER A 215 -8.75 21.03 2.04
CA SER A 215 -7.39 20.98 2.58
C SER A 215 -6.96 22.32 3.21
N ILE A 216 -7.28 23.46 2.57
CA ILE A 216 -7.01 24.79 3.13
C ILE A 216 -7.80 24.98 4.43
N LEU A 217 -9.06 24.57 4.48
CA LEU A 217 -9.86 24.62 5.71
C LEU A 217 -9.20 23.81 6.84
N THR A 218 -8.66 22.62 6.55
CA THR A 218 -7.93 21.83 7.55
C THR A 218 -6.65 22.51 8.02
N LEU A 219 -5.90 23.15 7.11
CA LEU A 219 -4.69 23.89 7.46
C LEU A 219 -4.99 25.12 8.30
N VAL A 220 -6.04 25.87 7.96
CA VAL A 220 -6.50 27.01 8.75
C VAL A 220 -6.89 26.54 10.16
N SER A 221 -7.63 25.43 10.29
CA SER A 221 -7.97 24.88 11.61
C SER A 221 -6.74 24.53 12.44
N LEU A 222 -5.71 23.94 11.84
CA LEU A 222 -4.45 23.61 12.54
C LEU A 222 -3.63 24.85 12.88
N TYR A 223 -3.61 25.85 11.99
CA TYR A 223 -2.91 27.11 12.22
C TYR A 223 -3.59 27.94 13.32
N SER A 224 -4.92 28.00 13.34
CA SER A 224 -5.71 28.62 14.41
C SER A 224 -5.42 28.01 15.78
N LEU A 225 -5.19 26.70 15.82
CA LEU A 225 -4.78 26.00 17.05
C LEU A 225 -3.38 26.46 17.51
N LEU A 226 -2.42 26.54 16.58
CA LEU A 226 -1.04 26.95 16.88
C LEU A 226 -0.96 28.37 17.44
N LEU A 227 -1.81 29.28 16.96
CA LEU A 227 -1.83 30.66 17.44
C LEU A 227 -2.53 30.82 18.81
N GLN A 228 -3.16 29.78 19.36
CA GLN A 228 -3.93 29.81 20.62
C GLN A 228 -5.05 30.87 20.64
N GLN A 229 -5.42 31.45 19.49
CA GLN A 229 -6.28 32.63 19.43
C GLN A 229 -7.78 32.33 19.42
N ILE A 230 -8.18 31.07 19.25
CA ILE A 230 -9.59 30.72 19.07
C ILE A 230 -9.91 29.56 20.03
N ILE A 231 -10.42 29.90 21.21
CA ILE A 231 -11.21 28.97 22.03
C ILE A 231 -12.65 29.14 21.55
N PRO A 232 -13.21 28.17 20.80
CA PRO A 232 -14.53 28.34 20.22
C PRO A 232 -15.59 28.39 21.33
N THR A 233 -16.38 29.46 21.34
CA THR A 233 -17.44 29.66 22.34
C THR A 233 -18.60 28.69 22.13
N THR A 234 -19.41 28.51 23.16
CA THR A 234 -20.65 27.72 23.10
C THR A 234 -21.62 28.24 22.01
N THR A 235 -21.68 29.56 21.83
CA THR A 235 -22.48 30.21 20.79
C THR A 235 -22.03 29.83 19.37
N PHE A 236 -20.71 29.74 19.15
CA PHE A 236 -20.15 29.28 17.87
C PHE A 236 -20.51 27.83 17.58
N GLY A 237 -20.45 26.96 18.59
CA GLY A 237 -20.83 25.54 18.46
C GLY A 237 -22.29 25.34 18.10
N LEU A 238 -23.19 26.06 18.77
CA LEU A 238 -24.62 26.02 18.43
C LEU A 238 -24.90 26.57 17.02
N GLY A 239 -24.20 27.64 16.61
CA GLY A 239 -24.27 28.16 15.24
C GLY A 239 -23.80 27.16 14.18
N LEU A 240 -22.74 26.40 14.46
CA LEU A 240 -22.31 25.31 13.59
C LEU A 240 -23.31 24.16 13.54
N CYS A 241 -23.91 23.81 14.69
CA CYS A 241 -24.94 22.79 14.76
C CYS A 241 -26.15 23.14 13.87
N THR A 242 -26.64 24.38 13.96
CA THR A 242 -27.78 24.84 13.15
C THR A 242 -27.41 24.91 11.67
N PHE A 243 -26.19 25.36 11.34
CA PHE A 243 -25.69 25.33 9.97
C PHE A 243 -25.65 23.90 9.41
N PHE A 244 -25.08 22.92 10.13
CA PHE A 244 -25.03 21.53 9.68
C PHE A 244 -26.41 20.92 9.49
N LEU A 245 -27.37 21.28 10.34
CA LEU A 245 -28.77 20.85 10.19
C LEU A 245 -29.43 21.43 8.94
N ILE A 246 -29.35 22.75 8.73
CA ILE A 246 -29.98 23.43 7.59
C ILE A 246 -29.31 23.01 6.27
N ALA A 247 -27.98 23.07 6.22
CA ALA A 247 -27.24 22.73 5.01
C ALA A 247 -27.28 21.21 4.74
N GLY A 248 -27.28 20.38 5.78
CA GLY A 248 -27.40 18.92 5.67
C GLY A 248 -28.76 18.47 5.17
N THR A 249 -29.85 19.10 5.64
CA THR A 249 -31.20 18.84 5.12
C THR A 249 -31.34 19.29 3.66
N GLY A 250 -30.76 20.43 3.28
CA GLY A 250 -30.66 20.87 1.88
C GLY A 250 -29.93 19.87 0.99
N CYS A 251 -28.78 19.36 1.44
CA CYS A 251 -28.03 18.30 0.72
C CYS A 251 -28.86 17.01 0.58
N PHE A 252 -29.53 16.59 1.66
CA PHE A 252 -30.38 15.40 1.63
C PHE A 252 -31.55 15.55 0.65
N TYR A 253 -32.21 16.72 0.63
CA TYR A 253 -33.28 17.02 -0.31
C TYR A 253 -32.80 16.94 -1.75
N TYR A 254 -31.65 17.56 -2.06
CA TYR A 254 -31.02 17.48 -3.38
C TYR A 254 -30.75 16.02 -3.81
N LEU A 255 -30.17 15.21 -2.91
CA LEU A 255 -29.85 13.81 -3.19
C LEU A 255 -31.09 12.95 -3.42
N LYS A 256 -32.21 13.26 -2.74
CA LYS A 256 -33.49 12.57 -2.92
C LYS A 256 -34.10 12.83 -4.30
N HIS A 257 -34.01 14.07 -4.79
CA HIS A 257 -34.57 14.51 -6.07
C HIS A 257 -33.63 14.33 -7.27
N PHE A 258 -32.44 13.79 -7.06
CA PHE A 258 -31.49 13.52 -8.13
C PHE A 258 -32.02 12.42 -9.08
N ALA A 259 -32.35 12.79 -10.33
CA ALA A 259 -33.00 11.91 -11.31
C ALA A 259 -32.01 11.04 -12.11
N GLN A 260 -30.81 11.54 -12.41
CA GLN A 260 -29.82 10.90 -13.30
C GLN A 260 -28.92 9.87 -12.59
N GLU A 261 -29.49 9.03 -11.72
CA GLU A 261 -28.72 8.08 -10.90
C GLU A 261 -28.02 6.98 -11.72
N ASN A 262 -28.65 6.52 -12.80
CA ASN A 262 -28.07 5.49 -13.67
C ASN A 262 -26.89 6.02 -14.50
N ASP A 263 -27.01 7.23 -15.04
CA ASP A 263 -25.94 7.88 -15.82
C ASP A 263 -24.77 8.22 -14.91
N PHE A 264 -25.04 8.69 -13.69
CA PHE A 264 -24.00 8.90 -12.68
C PHE A 264 -23.28 7.61 -12.30
N PHE A 265 -23.98 6.47 -12.24
CA PHE A 265 -23.35 5.17 -12.00
C PHE A 265 -22.39 4.81 -13.14
N LEU A 266 -22.84 4.91 -14.39
CA LEU A 266 -22.00 4.62 -15.56
C LEU A 266 -20.76 5.53 -15.63
N TYR A 267 -20.95 6.81 -15.38
CA TYR A 267 -19.86 7.77 -15.27
C TYR A 267 -18.87 7.40 -14.15
N SER A 268 -19.37 6.94 -13.00
CA SER A 268 -18.52 6.49 -11.89
C SER A 268 -17.73 5.23 -12.24
N VAL A 269 -18.33 4.30 -13.00
CA VAL A 269 -17.68 3.09 -13.52
C VAL A 269 -16.55 3.45 -14.48
N GLU A 270 -16.84 4.29 -15.49
CA GLU A 270 -15.84 4.73 -16.47
C GLU A 270 -14.63 5.40 -15.80
N LYS A 271 -14.89 6.28 -14.81
CA LYS A 271 -13.82 6.93 -14.04
C LYS A 271 -13.01 5.95 -13.19
N SER A 272 -13.63 4.87 -12.71
CA SER A 272 -12.95 3.83 -11.95
C SER A 272 -12.04 3.01 -12.87
N TYR A 273 -12.50 2.64 -14.07
CA TYR A 273 -11.67 1.98 -15.07
C TYR A 273 -10.47 2.82 -15.51
N GLN A 274 -10.65 4.12 -15.73
CA GLN A 274 -9.54 5.03 -16.06
C GLN A 274 -8.46 5.02 -14.95
N GLN A 275 -8.87 5.01 -13.68
CA GLN A 275 -7.93 4.90 -12.56
C GLN A 275 -7.24 3.55 -12.48
N PHE A 276 -7.97 2.45 -12.70
CA PHE A 276 -7.38 1.11 -12.72
C PHE A 276 -6.37 0.95 -13.87
N SER A 277 -6.69 1.44 -15.08
CA SER A 277 -5.76 1.40 -16.20
C SER A 277 -4.52 2.27 -15.97
N GLU A 278 -4.66 3.46 -15.36
CA GLU A 278 -3.51 4.29 -14.99
C GLU A 278 -2.61 3.56 -13.97
N LEU A 279 -3.20 2.92 -12.95
CA LEU A 279 -2.46 2.12 -11.97
C LEU A 279 -1.81 0.88 -12.58
N GLU A 280 -2.48 0.22 -13.52
CA GLU A 280 -1.91 -0.90 -14.27
C GLU A 280 -0.73 -0.46 -15.11
N THR A 281 -0.79 0.70 -15.79
CA THR A 281 0.35 1.26 -16.53
C THR A 281 1.54 1.61 -15.62
N ILE A 282 1.28 2.20 -14.44
CA ILE A 282 2.33 2.47 -13.44
C ILE A 282 2.92 1.16 -12.89
N SER A 283 2.10 0.12 -12.73
CA SER A 283 2.57 -1.21 -12.32
C SER A 283 3.26 -1.97 -13.46
N ALA A 284 2.92 -1.70 -14.72
CA ALA A 284 3.54 -2.27 -15.91
C ALA A 284 4.93 -1.67 -16.16
N ASP A 285 5.19 -0.43 -15.73
CA ASP A 285 6.56 0.09 -15.63
C ASP A 285 7.42 -0.72 -14.64
N SER A 286 6.82 -1.37 -13.63
CA SER A 286 7.56 -2.35 -12.82
C SER A 286 7.82 -3.69 -13.55
N ASN A 287 7.08 -3.97 -14.63
CA ASN A 287 7.34 -5.06 -15.57
C ASN A 287 8.29 -4.66 -16.71
N GLN A 288 8.79 -3.41 -16.72
CA GLN A 288 9.84 -2.96 -17.63
C GLN A 288 11.05 -3.89 -17.58
N TYR A 289 11.41 -4.43 -16.41
CA TYR A 289 12.49 -5.41 -16.26
C TYR A 289 12.24 -6.75 -16.96
N LEU A 290 10.97 -7.19 -17.07
CA LEU A 290 10.61 -8.43 -17.76
C LEU A 290 10.68 -8.22 -19.28
N ASN A 291 10.16 -7.08 -19.74
CA ASN A 291 10.21 -6.69 -21.15
C ASN A 291 11.63 -6.36 -21.61
N GLU A 292 12.46 -5.72 -20.79
CA GLU A 292 13.90 -5.54 -21.03
C GLU A 292 14.64 -6.88 -21.09
N GLY A 293 14.27 -7.84 -20.24
CA GLY A 293 14.82 -9.20 -20.28
C GLY A 293 14.49 -9.93 -21.60
N ILE A 294 13.26 -9.75 -22.10
CA ILE A 294 12.80 -10.32 -23.39
C ILE A 294 13.45 -9.58 -24.57
N GLU A 295 13.60 -8.25 -24.52
CA GLU A 295 14.29 -7.48 -25.54
C GLU A 295 15.80 -7.79 -25.58
N MET A 296 16.43 -8.06 -24.43
CA MET A 296 17.81 -8.53 -24.36
C MET A 296 17.99 -9.90 -25.01
N GLN A 297 17.02 -10.81 -24.86
CA GLN A 297 17.02 -12.08 -25.59
C GLN A 297 16.88 -11.87 -27.10
N LYS A 298 16.11 -10.87 -27.54
CA LYS A 298 15.94 -10.55 -28.97
C LYS A 298 17.14 -9.86 -29.60
N LYS A 299 17.89 -9.05 -28.84
CA LYS A 299 19.13 -8.35 -29.29
C LYS A 299 20.39 -9.24 -29.25
N LEU A 300 20.21 -10.54 -29.03
CA LEU A 300 21.28 -11.51 -28.82
C LEU A 300 21.77 -12.09 -30.16
N SER A 301 22.54 -11.32 -30.94
CA SER A 301 23.28 -11.88 -32.07
C SER A 301 24.50 -12.67 -31.57
N LEU A 302 24.63 -13.92 -32.01
CA LEU A 302 25.78 -14.78 -31.73
C LEU A 302 27.01 -14.21 -32.43
N ASP A 303 27.83 -13.43 -31.70
CA ASP A 303 29.19 -13.17 -32.15
C ASP A 303 29.95 -14.50 -32.17
N GLN A 304 30.42 -14.88 -33.36
CA GLN A 304 31.18 -16.09 -33.61
C GLN A 304 32.57 -15.97 -32.96
N GLU A 305 32.67 -16.29 -31.67
CA GLU A 305 33.95 -16.46 -30.99
C GLU A 305 34.15 -17.92 -30.53
N LYS A 306 35.44 -18.29 -30.50
CA LYS A 306 36.08 -19.61 -30.34
C LYS A 306 35.21 -20.77 -29.81
N PRO A 307 35.26 -21.95 -30.47
CA PRO A 307 34.50 -23.13 -30.02
C PRO A 307 34.99 -23.61 -28.64
N LEU A 308 34.04 -23.74 -27.70
CA LEU A 308 34.25 -24.24 -26.33
C LEU A 308 34.38 -25.78 -26.29
N THR A 309 34.99 -26.39 -27.30
CA THR A 309 35.09 -27.85 -27.49
C THR A 309 35.93 -28.58 -26.45
N HIS A 310 36.63 -27.86 -25.58
CA HIS A 310 37.51 -28.41 -24.54
C HIS A 310 36.85 -28.57 -23.17
N LEU A 311 35.62 -28.07 -22.96
CA LEU A 311 34.91 -28.12 -21.68
C LEU A 311 33.79 -29.17 -21.73
N GLN A 312 33.59 -29.92 -20.65
CA GLN A 312 32.53 -30.94 -20.54
C GLN A 312 31.64 -30.71 -19.31
N GLY A 313 30.37 -31.06 -19.40
CA GLY A 313 29.43 -30.99 -18.27
C GLY A 313 29.06 -29.56 -17.85
N THR A 314 29.06 -29.30 -16.55
CA THR A 314 28.69 -28.01 -15.94
C THR A 314 29.65 -26.88 -16.32
N GLU A 315 30.91 -27.20 -16.60
CA GLU A 315 31.92 -26.24 -17.05
C GLU A 315 31.63 -25.73 -18.47
N TYR A 316 31.14 -26.60 -19.35
CA TYR A 316 30.66 -26.20 -20.67
C TYR A 316 29.46 -25.26 -20.55
N LEU A 317 28.49 -25.60 -19.68
CA LEU A 317 27.30 -24.79 -19.46
C LEU A 317 27.64 -23.41 -18.89
N ASN A 318 28.55 -23.36 -17.90
CA ASN A 318 29.05 -22.12 -17.33
C ASN A 318 29.84 -21.31 -18.35
N GLY A 319 30.72 -21.95 -19.12
CA GLY A 319 31.46 -21.32 -20.21
C GLY A 319 30.55 -20.70 -21.27
N LEU A 320 29.47 -21.40 -21.63
CA LEU A 320 28.46 -20.92 -22.57
C LEU A 320 27.70 -19.70 -22.00
N LEU A 321 27.34 -19.73 -20.70
CA LEU A 321 26.70 -18.59 -20.03
C LEU A 321 27.63 -17.37 -19.97
N PHE A 322 28.89 -17.57 -19.59
CA PHE A 322 29.86 -16.48 -19.54
C PHE A 322 30.17 -15.92 -20.93
N GLN A 323 30.26 -16.76 -21.96
CA GLN A 323 30.42 -16.31 -23.34
C GLN A 323 29.19 -15.50 -23.80
N ARG A 324 27.98 -15.97 -23.46
CA ARG A 324 26.71 -15.32 -23.82
C ARG A 324 26.49 -13.97 -23.14
N TYR A 325 26.98 -13.78 -21.91
CA TYR A 325 26.75 -12.55 -21.13
C TYR A 325 28.00 -11.69 -20.93
N ARG A 326 29.14 -12.04 -21.55
CA ARG A 326 30.46 -11.43 -21.33
C ARG A 326 30.47 -9.91 -21.47
N LYS A 327 29.92 -9.37 -22.57
CA LYS A 327 29.92 -7.92 -22.84
C LYS A 327 29.11 -7.14 -21.78
N LEU A 328 27.98 -7.70 -21.34
CA LEU A 328 27.10 -7.07 -20.36
C LEU A 328 27.70 -7.15 -18.94
N LEU A 329 28.23 -8.32 -18.57
CA LEU A 329 28.95 -8.54 -17.31
C LEU A 329 30.18 -7.63 -17.23
N ARG A 330 30.96 -7.53 -18.32
CA ARG A 330 32.13 -6.64 -18.39
C ARG A 330 31.75 -5.18 -18.22
N LYS A 331 30.69 -4.70 -18.88
CA LYS A 331 30.25 -3.30 -18.74
C LYS A 331 29.77 -2.98 -17.32
N LYS A 332 28.97 -3.88 -16.71
CA LYS A 332 28.50 -3.69 -15.33
C LYS A 332 29.63 -3.82 -14.30
N LEU A 333 30.58 -4.74 -14.49
CA LEU A 333 31.76 -4.88 -13.63
C LEU A 333 32.70 -3.67 -13.76
N LEU A 334 33.00 -3.21 -14.98
CA LEU A 334 33.84 -2.01 -15.17
C LEU A 334 33.22 -0.79 -14.49
N ASN A 335 31.90 -0.62 -14.59
CA ASN A 335 31.23 0.51 -13.96
C ASN A 335 31.33 0.43 -12.42
N ARG A 336 31.22 -0.78 -11.85
CA ARG A 336 31.38 -1.01 -10.41
C ARG A 336 32.81 -0.76 -9.93
N VAL A 337 33.79 -1.27 -10.66
CA VAL A 337 35.22 -1.04 -10.37
C VAL A 337 35.53 0.46 -10.48
N GLY A 338 35.00 1.15 -11.50
CA GLY A 338 35.18 2.59 -11.67
C GLY A 338 34.68 3.41 -10.48
N ILE A 339 33.50 3.09 -9.93
CA ILE A 339 32.96 3.78 -8.73
C ILE A 339 33.89 3.57 -7.53
N VAL A 340 34.35 2.35 -7.30
CA VAL A 340 35.28 2.04 -6.20
C VAL A 340 36.61 2.76 -6.39
N SER A 341 37.15 2.79 -7.61
CA SER A 341 38.37 3.53 -7.93
C SER A 341 38.24 5.05 -7.72
N ILE A 342 37.08 5.65 -8.04
CA ILE A 342 36.81 7.08 -7.79
C ILE A 342 36.74 7.36 -6.29
N LEU A 343 36.07 6.51 -5.51
CA LEU A 343 36.02 6.65 -4.05
C LEU A 343 37.42 6.55 -3.42
N PHE A 344 38.24 5.64 -3.94
CA PHE A 344 39.62 5.47 -3.49
C PHE A 344 40.51 6.66 -3.84
N LEU A 345 40.39 7.20 -5.07
CA LEU A 345 41.05 8.42 -5.49
C LEU A 345 40.60 9.64 -4.66
N GLY A 346 39.30 9.73 -4.33
CA GLY A 346 38.76 10.77 -3.47
C GLY A 346 39.34 10.74 -2.06
N LEU A 347 39.50 9.54 -1.47
CA LEU A 347 40.15 9.36 -0.17
C LEU A 347 41.64 9.78 -0.21
N ILE A 348 42.38 9.42 -1.27
CA ILE A 348 43.77 9.82 -1.46
C ILE A 348 43.88 11.35 -1.60
N LEU A 349 42.98 11.99 -2.37
CA LEU A 349 42.98 13.43 -2.58
C LEU A 349 42.66 14.21 -1.29
N LEU A 350 41.69 13.73 -0.50
CA LEU A 350 41.36 14.28 0.82
C LEU A 350 42.50 14.15 1.82
N SER A 351 43.28 13.06 1.72
CA SER A 351 44.47 12.86 2.53
C SER A 351 45.63 13.78 2.11
N PHE A 352 45.79 14.06 0.81
CA PHE A 352 46.76 15.04 0.30
C PHE A 352 46.46 16.48 0.77
N LEU A 353 45.18 16.81 0.97
CA LEU A 353 44.73 18.10 1.51
C LEU A 353 44.86 18.22 3.05
N LYS A 354 45.47 17.21 3.73
CA LYS A 354 45.63 17.13 5.20
C LYS A 354 44.33 17.16 6.02
N ILE A 355 43.19 16.88 5.39
CA ILE A 355 41.88 16.82 6.06
C ILE A 355 41.72 15.49 6.82
N VAL A 356 42.36 14.43 6.32
CA VAL A 356 42.32 13.08 6.88
C VAL A 356 43.76 12.52 6.94
N PRO A 357 44.21 11.93 8.07
CA PRO A 357 45.53 11.31 8.16
C PRO A 357 45.68 10.19 7.12
N TYR A 358 46.91 9.97 6.65
CA TYR A 358 47.19 8.91 5.67
C TYR A 358 46.78 7.55 6.26
N PRO A 359 45.91 6.78 5.58
CA PRO A 359 45.39 5.55 6.15
C PRO A 359 46.52 4.51 6.29
N ASN A 360 46.69 3.96 7.50
CA ASN A 360 47.60 2.83 7.74
C ASN A 360 47.04 1.53 7.15
N GLU A 361 47.87 0.49 6.97
CA GLU A 361 47.46 -0.81 6.42
C GLU A 361 46.32 -1.47 7.23
N GLU A 362 46.29 -1.24 8.55
CA GLU A 362 45.23 -1.72 9.45
C GLU A 362 43.90 -0.96 9.26
N ASP A 363 43.94 0.35 9.01
CA ASP A 363 42.75 1.16 8.75
C ASP A 363 42.13 0.82 7.39
N LEU A 364 42.97 0.49 6.41
CA LEU A 364 42.53 0.10 5.07
C LEU A 364 41.84 -1.28 5.07
N THR A 365 42.35 -2.21 5.87
CA THR A 365 41.72 -3.53 6.06
C THR A 365 40.43 -3.44 6.87
N ALA A 366 40.34 -2.52 7.83
CA ALA A 366 39.10 -2.23 8.57
C ALA A 366 38.00 -1.58 7.71
N LEU A 367 38.37 -0.88 6.63
CA LEU A 367 37.44 -0.24 5.69
C LEU A 367 36.90 -1.20 4.60
N LEU A 368 37.56 -2.35 4.43
CA LEU A 368 37.19 -3.36 3.43
C LEU A 368 35.75 -3.89 3.61
N PRO A 369 35.27 -4.24 4.82
CA PRO A 369 33.89 -4.67 5.02
C PRO A 369 32.87 -3.56 4.69
N ALA A 370 33.19 -2.30 4.97
CA ALA A 370 32.33 -1.15 4.66
C ALA A 370 32.25 -0.92 3.14
N LEU A 371 33.36 -1.07 2.41
CA LEU A 371 33.37 -1.04 0.94
C LEU A 371 32.59 -2.21 0.33
N PHE A 372 32.71 -3.42 0.89
CA PHE A 372 31.88 -4.56 0.51
C PHE A 372 30.40 -4.33 0.80
N LEU A 373 30.07 -3.64 1.90
CA LEU A 373 28.71 -3.30 2.28
C LEU A 373 28.13 -2.22 1.35
N VAL A 374 28.90 -1.20 0.99
CA VAL A 374 28.51 -0.21 -0.04
C VAL A 374 28.30 -0.91 -1.38
N MET A 375 29.21 -1.82 -1.76
CA MET A 375 29.06 -2.64 -2.97
C MET A 375 27.78 -3.51 -2.90
N TYR A 376 27.45 -4.06 -1.72
CA TYR A 376 26.26 -4.88 -1.50
C TYR A 376 24.95 -4.07 -1.48
N LEU A 377 24.95 -2.87 -0.90
CA LEU A 377 23.80 -1.95 -0.94
C LEU A 377 23.52 -1.46 -2.36
N VAL A 378 24.59 -1.18 -3.13
CA VAL A 378 24.49 -0.94 -4.58
C VAL A 378 24.07 -2.23 -5.34
N HIS A 379 24.24 -3.42 -4.73
CA HIS A 379 23.83 -4.71 -5.29
C HIS A 379 22.39 -5.12 -4.96
N TRP A 380 21.69 -4.47 -4.02
CA TRP A 380 20.30 -4.83 -3.68
C TRP A 380 19.29 -4.28 -4.70
N GLU A 381 19.48 -4.68 -5.95
CA GLU A 381 18.44 -4.65 -6.97
C GLU A 381 18.10 -6.11 -7.31
N LYS A 382 16.82 -6.46 -7.10
CA LYS A 382 16.12 -7.76 -7.24
C LYS A 382 16.34 -8.53 -8.56
N GLN A 383 17.24 -8.08 -9.45
CA GLN A 383 17.50 -8.67 -10.75
C GLN A 383 18.29 -9.99 -10.65
N SER A 384 19.43 -10.05 -9.96
CA SER A 384 20.37 -11.20 -10.07
C SER A 384 19.77 -12.55 -9.64
N SER A 385 18.96 -12.58 -8.57
CA SER A 385 18.30 -13.80 -8.08
C SER A 385 17.19 -14.30 -9.00
N LYS A 386 16.48 -13.39 -9.68
CA LYS A 386 15.46 -13.74 -10.70
C LYS A 386 16.11 -14.23 -11.99
N TRP A 387 17.28 -13.71 -12.36
CA TRP A 387 18.07 -14.19 -13.51
C TRP A 387 18.54 -15.64 -13.32
N PHE A 388 18.99 -16.02 -12.12
CA PHE A 388 19.40 -17.40 -11.84
C PHE A 388 18.18 -18.36 -11.87
N LEU A 389 17.04 -17.96 -11.31
CA LEU A 389 15.80 -18.75 -11.33
C LEU A 389 15.19 -18.93 -12.73
N LEU A 390 15.24 -17.92 -13.60
CA LEU A 390 14.74 -17.99 -14.99
C LEU A 390 15.67 -18.79 -15.92
N THR A 391 16.97 -18.84 -15.62
CA THR A 391 17.94 -19.56 -16.47
C THR A 391 18.04 -21.04 -16.09
N VAL A 392 17.81 -21.42 -14.83
CA VAL A 392 17.76 -22.83 -14.40
C VAL A 392 16.44 -23.53 -14.83
N THR A 393 15.35 -22.78 -15.01
CA THR A 393 14.04 -23.35 -15.40
C THR A 393 13.86 -23.55 -16.91
N SER A 394 14.53 -22.76 -17.75
CA SER A 394 14.38 -22.81 -19.21
C SER A 394 14.95 -24.08 -19.89
N PRO A 395 16.14 -24.61 -19.53
CA PRO A 395 16.62 -25.86 -20.10
C PRO A 395 15.92 -27.10 -19.50
N CYS A 396 15.43 -27.03 -18.25
CA CYS A 396 14.68 -28.13 -17.63
C CYS A 396 13.34 -28.41 -18.32
N PHE A 397 12.62 -27.38 -18.77
CA PHE A 397 11.34 -27.57 -19.46
C PHE A 397 11.50 -28.12 -20.90
N THR A 398 12.63 -27.84 -21.55
CA THR A 398 12.85 -28.28 -22.93
C THR A 398 13.29 -29.75 -22.99
N ILE A 399 14.05 -30.23 -21.99
CA ILE A 399 14.48 -31.64 -21.93
C ILE A 399 13.35 -32.56 -21.44
N LEU A 400 12.46 -32.08 -20.57
CA LEU A 400 11.30 -32.85 -20.08
C LEU A 400 10.23 -33.14 -21.16
N PHE A 401 10.17 -32.34 -22.22
CA PHE A 401 9.20 -32.56 -23.31
C PHE A 401 9.68 -33.52 -24.41
N ILE A 402 10.99 -33.79 -24.51
CA ILE A 402 11.56 -34.74 -25.50
C ILE A 402 11.70 -36.16 -24.90
N GLY A 403 11.74 -36.29 -23.57
CA GLY A 403 11.93 -37.57 -22.87
C GLY A 403 10.66 -38.35 -22.51
N ARG A 404 9.48 -38.04 -23.06
CA ARG A 404 8.24 -38.78 -22.79
C ARG A 404 8.14 -40.09 -23.60
N LYS A 405 9.16 -40.95 -23.48
CA LYS A 405 9.04 -42.38 -23.83
C LYS A 405 10.05 -43.19 -22.99
N LYS A 406 9.51 -44.01 -22.10
CA LYS A 406 10.13 -45.04 -21.23
C LYS A 406 10.66 -44.63 -19.83
N ARG A 407 9.98 -45.30 -18.87
CA ARG A 407 10.44 -45.90 -17.60
C ARG A 407 10.29 -45.13 -16.28
N SER A 408 9.40 -45.73 -15.48
CA SER A 408 9.30 -45.89 -14.02
C SER A 408 10.12 -44.99 -13.10
N SER A 409 9.36 -44.17 -12.38
CA SER A 409 9.51 -43.73 -10.99
C SER A 409 10.20 -44.73 -10.06
N VAL A 410 11.12 -44.22 -9.22
CA VAL A 410 11.33 -44.51 -7.77
C VAL A 410 12.79 -44.25 -7.31
N GLY A 411 13.78 -44.08 -8.20
CA GLY A 411 15.19 -43.94 -7.77
C GLY A 411 15.84 -42.55 -7.67
N LEU A 412 15.22 -41.46 -8.16
CA LEU A 412 15.97 -40.23 -8.49
C LEU A 412 16.06 -39.15 -7.38
N ILE A 413 15.28 -39.27 -6.30
CA ILE A 413 15.18 -38.18 -5.31
C ILE A 413 16.31 -38.24 -4.27
N THR A 414 16.93 -39.40 -4.05
CA THR A 414 17.93 -39.58 -2.98
C THR A 414 19.34 -39.13 -3.38
N VAL A 415 19.65 -39.01 -4.68
CA VAL A 415 21.00 -38.64 -5.15
C VAL A 415 21.22 -37.12 -5.21
N LEU A 416 20.16 -36.31 -5.38
CA LEU A 416 20.27 -34.86 -5.56
C LEU A 416 20.41 -34.06 -4.26
N SER A 417 20.27 -34.70 -3.09
CA SER A 417 20.41 -34.04 -1.77
C SER A 417 21.86 -33.90 -1.31
N ASN A 418 22.79 -34.74 -1.78
CA ASN A 418 24.13 -34.85 -1.19
C ASN A 418 25.26 -34.15 -1.97
N GLN A 419 25.01 -33.53 -3.12
CA GLN A 419 26.05 -32.85 -3.91
C GLN A 419 26.06 -31.32 -3.80
N CYS A 420 25.13 -30.71 -3.06
CA CYS A 420 24.96 -29.26 -3.09
C CYS A 420 25.65 -28.49 -1.94
N PHE A 421 26.32 -29.17 -1.01
CA PHE A 421 27.04 -28.52 0.09
C PHE A 421 28.30 -29.31 0.45
N THR A 422 29.40 -29.07 -0.26
CA THR A 422 30.75 -29.32 0.29
C THR A 422 31.66 -28.14 0.02
N THR A 423 32.40 -27.79 1.07
CA THR A 423 33.32 -26.64 1.23
C THR A 423 34.55 -26.64 0.32
N GLU A 424 34.70 -27.64 -0.56
CA GLU A 424 35.80 -27.74 -1.52
C GLU A 424 35.63 -26.80 -2.73
N SER A 425 34.39 -26.50 -3.13
CA SER A 425 34.10 -25.62 -4.28
C SER A 425 34.55 -24.16 -4.12
N LEU A 426 34.69 -23.68 -2.87
CA LEU A 426 35.19 -22.33 -2.60
C LEU A 426 36.71 -22.24 -2.60
N ARG A 427 37.42 -23.36 -2.38
CA ARG A 427 38.88 -23.41 -2.33
C ARG A 427 39.49 -23.44 -3.74
N GLU A 428 38.82 -24.08 -4.70
CA GLU A 428 39.26 -24.12 -6.11
C GLU A 428 39.04 -22.80 -6.84
N VAL A 429 38.02 -22.02 -6.47
CA VAL A 429 37.76 -20.69 -7.06
C VAL A 429 38.86 -19.67 -6.69
N PHE A 430 39.43 -19.78 -5.48
CA PHE A 430 40.56 -18.92 -5.07
C PHE A 430 41.90 -19.34 -5.71
N LEU A 431 42.12 -20.64 -5.93
CA LEU A 431 43.33 -21.15 -6.59
C LEU A 431 43.35 -20.86 -8.11
N ALA A 432 42.18 -20.88 -8.77
CA ALA A 432 42.07 -20.55 -10.19
C ALA A 432 42.36 -19.06 -10.49
N ALA A 433 42.07 -18.16 -9.55
CA ALA A 433 42.35 -16.72 -9.70
C ALA A 433 43.86 -16.38 -9.58
N SER A 434 44.65 -17.22 -8.90
CA SER A 434 46.10 -17.06 -8.78
C SER A 434 46.88 -17.44 -10.05
N TYR A 435 46.29 -18.24 -10.95
CA TYR A 435 47.00 -18.79 -12.12
C TYR A 435 46.84 -17.98 -13.41
N TYR A 436 45.95 -16.98 -13.45
CA TYR A 436 45.72 -16.13 -14.63
C TYR A 436 46.24 -14.68 -14.47
N GLY A 437 47.10 -14.44 -13.48
CA GLY A 437 47.69 -13.14 -13.15
C GLY A 437 49.01 -12.80 -13.86
N THR A 438 49.53 -13.62 -14.77
CA THR A 438 50.71 -13.30 -15.59
C THR A 438 50.50 -13.65 -17.04
N CYS A 439 50.04 -12.66 -17.81
CA CYS A 439 50.36 -12.38 -19.22
C CYS A 439 49.64 -11.09 -19.64
#